data_AF-A0A9X3FS31-F1
#
_entry.id   AF-A0A9X3FS31-F1
#
_cell.length_a   1.000
_cell.length_b   1.000
_cell.length_c   1.000
_cell.angle_alpha   90.00
_cell.angle_beta   90.00
_cell.angle_gamma   90.00
#
_symmetry.space_group_name_H-M   'P 1'
#
loop_
_entity.id
_entity.type
_entity.pdbx_description
1 polymer ?
#
loop_
_entity_poly.entity_id
_entity_poly.type
_entity_poly.pdbx_seq_one_letter_code
_entity_poly.pdbx_strand_id
1 'polypeptide(L)'
;MSEKTNYQTASDNFYSSVHRLGGTTSVIALIAMFTVPIGTALAFGIEINFWESFVTALSLIAIFLPTAVAENLSFYPVLGAGGMYLASITGNILNMKLPVVVSSQKIAGVEPGTEKGDIMSIIAIGISSLTTIVILILGNFLIGTWLIPILESDALKPGFDNIIPALMGALTIPQIVRNFRKSIFPVCFALILFLILGPEKWPNFQSYILILNMGITVGLAYWKYKRSHNRQYK
;
A
#
# COMPACT_ATOMS: atom_id res chain seq x y z
N MET A 1 -18.82 33.95 22.59
CA MET A 1 -17.59 34.15 21.79
C MET A 1 -16.43 33.29 22.30
N SER A 2 -16.20 33.23 23.62
CA SER A 2 -15.14 32.40 24.25
C SER A 2 -15.21 30.90 23.96
N GLU A 3 -16.39 30.28 23.92
CA GLU A 3 -16.52 28.82 23.74
C GLU A 3 -16.17 28.33 22.33
N LYS A 4 -16.53 29.09 21.29
CA LYS A 4 -16.13 28.80 19.90
C LYS A 4 -14.62 28.95 19.70
N THR A 5 -14.00 29.94 20.35
CA THR A 5 -12.54 30.11 20.34
C THR A 5 -11.84 28.95 21.03
N ASN A 6 -12.35 28.50 22.18
CA ASN A 6 -11.80 27.33 22.90
C ASN A 6 -11.91 26.04 22.08
N TYR A 7 -13.03 25.82 21.39
CA TYR A 7 -13.19 24.67 20.48
C TYR A 7 -12.19 24.72 19.32
N GLN A 8 -12.06 25.88 18.68
CA GLN A 8 -11.12 26.06 17.56
C GLN A 8 -9.67 25.80 18.00
N THR A 9 -9.26 26.35 19.15
CA THR A 9 -7.93 26.11 19.72
C THR A 9 -7.71 24.64 20.10
N ALA A 10 -8.74 23.96 20.62
CA ALA A 10 -8.64 22.53 20.91
C ALA A 10 -8.47 21.69 19.64
N SER A 11 -9.20 22.02 18.57
CA SER A 11 -9.09 21.37 17.27
C SER A 11 -7.70 21.57 16.64
N ASP A 12 -7.20 22.81 16.64
CA ASP A 12 -5.85 23.13 16.13
C ASP A 12 -4.75 22.41 16.93
N ASN A 13 -4.91 22.33 18.26
CA ASN A 13 -4.00 21.58 19.14
C ASN A 13 -4.07 20.06 18.88
N PHE A 14 -5.25 19.53 18.56
CA PHE A 14 -5.42 18.13 18.17
C PHE A 14 -4.68 17.83 16.86
N TYR A 15 -4.94 18.59 15.80
CA TYR A 15 -4.30 18.36 14.50
C TYR A 15 -2.78 18.56 14.55
N SER A 16 -2.28 19.58 15.25
CA SER A 16 -0.83 19.76 15.45
C SER A 16 -0.19 18.61 16.21
N SER A 17 -0.86 18.08 17.24
CA SER A 17 -0.42 16.89 17.96
C SER A 17 -0.42 15.64 17.07
N VAL A 18 -1.46 15.46 16.25
CA VAL A 18 -1.55 14.36 15.29
C VAL A 18 -0.42 14.41 14.27
N HIS A 19 -0.08 15.57 13.71
CA HIS A 19 1.03 15.70 12.77
C HIS A 19 2.38 15.47 13.44
N ARG A 20 2.59 15.99 14.66
CA ARG A 20 3.84 15.77 15.41
C ARG A 20 4.02 14.30 15.76
N LEU A 21 2.99 13.66 16.32
CA LEU A 21 3.05 12.25 16.67
C LEU A 21 3.14 11.38 15.41
N GLY A 22 2.26 11.58 14.44
CA GLY A 22 2.25 10.82 13.19
C GLY A 22 3.57 10.90 12.44
N GLY A 23 4.17 12.09 12.33
CA GLY A 23 5.47 12.30 11.72
C GLY A 23 6.60 11.58 12.48
N THR A 24 6.69 11.78 13.80
CA THR A 24 7.72 11.14 14.62
C THR A 24 7.59 9.62 14.63
N THR A 25 6.39 9.08 14.80
CA THR A 25 6.15 7.62 14.76
C THR A 25 6.42 7.02 13.39
N SER A 26 6.16 7.76 12.31
CA SER A 26 6.47 7.28 10.95
C SER A 26 7.98 7.14 10.73
N VAL A 27 8.77 8.10 11.22
CA VAL A 27 10.24 8.02 11.14
C VAL A 27 10.76 6.85 11.98
N ILE A 28 10.26 6.68 13.21
CA ILE A 28 10.63 5.55 14.08
C ILE A 28 10.29 4.21 13.41
N ALA A 29 9.08 4.10 12.84
CA ALA A 29 8.64 2.89 12.14
C ALA A 29 9.52 2.59 10.92
N LEU A 30 9.90 3.61 10.15
CA LEU A 30 10.79 3.46 9.00
C LEU A 30 12.17 2.93 9.43
N ILE A 31 12.75 3.46 10.51
CA ILE A 31 14.02 2.96 11.07
C ILE A 31 13.87 1.49 11.53
N ALA A 32 12.78 1.17 12.21
CA ALA A 32 12.49 -0.19 12.64
C ALA A 32 12.35 -1.17 11.46
N MET A 33 11.73 -0.74 10.35
CA MET A 33 11.60 -1.54 9.13
C MET A 33 12.95 -1.89 8.50
N PHE A 34 13.95 -0.99 8.53
CA PHE A 34 15.31 -1.30 8.07
C PHE A 34 16.09 -2.17 9.06
N THR A 35 15.74 -2.11 10.34
CA THR A 35 16.44 -2.87 11.39
C THR A 35 16.31 -4.38 11.18
N VAL A 36 15.14 -4.85 10.72
CA VAL A 36 14.90 -6.29 10.50
C VAL A 36 15.83 -6.89 9.42
N PRO A 37 15.84 -6.41 8.15
CA PRO A 37 16.70 -6.98 7.11
C PRO A 37 18.19 -6.78 7.38
N ILE A 38 18.59 -5.65 7.97
CA ILE A 38 20.00 -5.43 8.35
C ILE A 38 20.39 -6.36 9.49
N GLY A 39 19.53 -6.50 10.51
CA GLY A 39 19.76 -7.37 11.66
C GLY A 39 19.86 -8.83 11.26
N THR A 40 19.02 -9.31 10.35
CA THR A 40 19.12 -10.68 9.83
C THR A 40 20.37 -10.87 8.97
N ALA A 41 20.70 -9.93 8.08
CA ALA A 41 21.92 -10.01 7.28
C ALA A 41 23.19 -10.08 8.14
N LEU A 42 23.27 -9.28 9.20
CA LEU A 42 24.37 -9.33 10.17
C LEU A 42 24.40 -10.65 10.95
N ALA A 43 23.24 -11.17 11.38
CA ALA A 43 23.15 -12.42 12.11
C ALA A 43 23.58 -13.64 11.27
N PHE A 44 23.32 -13.63 9.96
CA PHE A 44 23.72 -14.69 9.02
C PHE A 44 25.07 -14.45 8.36
N GLY A 45 25.79 -13.36 8.71
CA GLY A 45 27.10 -13.05 8.12
C GLY A 45 27.06 -12.73 6.63
N ILE A 46 25.92 -12.26 6.11
CA ILE A 46 25.76 -11.91 4.69
C ILE A 46 26.37 -10.53 4.46
N GLU A 47 27.30 -10.44 3.52
CA GLU A 47 27.89 -9.17 3.11
C GLU A 47 26.83 -8.28 2.44
N ILE A 48 26.55 -7.13 3.06
CA ILE A 48 25.58 -6.16 2.53
C ILE A 48 26.30 -5.23 1.55
N ASN A 49 26.15 -5.49 0.25
CA ASN A 49 26.58 -4.53 -0.77
C ASN A 49 25.58 -3.37 -0.83
N PHE A 50 25.96 -2.25 -0.22
CA PHE A 50 25.13 -1.05 -0.16
C PHE A 50 24.83 -0.47 -1.56
N TRP A 51 25.80 -0.53 -2.47
CA TRP A 51 25.67 0.08 -3.79
C TRP A 51 24.67 -0.69 -4.66
N GLU A 52 24.78 -2.02 -4.71
CA GLU A 52 23.83 -2.85 -5.45
C GLU A 52 22.43 -2.75 -4.86
N SER A 53 22.31 -2.82 -3.53
CA SER A 53 21.03 -2.67 -2.84
C SER A 53 20.36 -1.34 -3.15
N PHE A 54 21.13 -0.25 -3.21
CA PHE A 54 20.62 1.09 -3.54
C PHE A 54 20.14 1.17 -5.01
N VAL A 55 20.89 0.61 -5.95
CA VAL A 55 20.50 0.59 -7.38
C VAL A 55 19.22 -0.23 -7.60
N THR A 56 19.08 -1.37 -6.94
CA THR A 56 17.85 -2.18 -6.99
C THR A 56 16.68 -1.43 -6.31
N ALA A 57 16.94 -0.79 -5.17
CA ALA A 57 15.93 0.01 -4.47
C ALA A 57 15.44 1.20 -5.30
N LEU A 58 16.31 1.88 -6.06
CA LEU A 58 15.92 2.99 -6.94
C LEU A 58 14.84 2.58 -7.95
N SER A 59 14.94 1.38 -8.51
CA SER A 59 13.93 0.84 -9.44
C SER A 59 12.58 0.65 -8.73
N LEU A 60 12.59 0.09 -7.52
CA LEU A 60 11.38 -0.10 -6.71
C LEU A 60 10.78 1.24 -6.27
N ILE A 61 11.61 2.20 -5.85
CA ILE A 61 11.17 3.54 -5.45
C ILE A 61 10.52 4.24 -6.64
N ALA A 62 11.11 4.17 -7.83
CA ALA A 62 10.53 4.78 -9.03
C ALA A 62 9.12 4.25 -9.35
N ILE A 63 8.83 3.00 -9.01
CA ILE A 63 7.53 2.35 -9.26
C ILE A 63 6.54 2.60 -8.12
N PHE A 64 6.97 2.43 -6.87
CA PHE A 64 6.07 2.45 -5.72
C PHE A 64 5.83 3.86 -5.18
N LEU A 65 6.78 4.79 -5.36
CA LEU A 65 6.63 6.15 -4.84
C LEU A 65 5.46 6.91 -5.48
N PRO A 66 5.27 6.93 -6.82
CA PRO A 66 4.12 7.60 -7.42
C PRO A 66 2.79 6.97 -6.98
N THR A 67 2.74 5.63 -6.89
CA THR A 67 1.57 4.89 -6.44
C THR A 67 1.25 5.21 -4.99
N ALA A 68 2.24 5.21 -4.10
CA ALA A 68 2.08 5.56 -2.69
C ALA A 68 1.57 6.99 -2.52
N VAL A 69 2.10 7.95 -3.27
CA VAL A 69 1.61 9.33 -3.27
C VAL A 69 0.16 9.40 -3.76
N ALA A 70 -0.16 8.73 -4.87
CA ALA A 70 -1.52 8.73 -5.41
C ALA A 70 -2.52 8.07 -4.46
N GLU A 71 -2.16 6.97 -3.80
CA GLU A 71 -2.98 6.29 -2.80
C GLU A 71 -3.21 7.20 -1.58
N ASN A 72 -2.13 7.78 -1.04
CA ASN A 72 -2.23 8.66 0.12
C ASN A 72 -3.14 9.85 -0.14
N LEU A 73 -3.02 10.49 -1.30
CA LEU A 73 -3.90 11.61 -1.70
C LEU A 73 -5.34 11.16 -1.96
N SER A 74 -5.54 9.96 -2.49
CA SER A 74 -6.87 9.44 -2.80
C SER A 74 -7.67 9.08 -1.56
N PHE A 75 -7.01 8.59 -0.51
CA PHE A 75 -7.68 8.14 0.71
C PHE A 75 -7.68 9.18 1.83
N TYR A 76 -6.84 10.22 1.74
CA TYR A 76 -6.83 11.32 2.70
C TYR A 76 -8.22 11.92 3.00
N PRO A 77 -9.10 12.18 2.00
CA PRO A 77 -10.43 12.75 2.27
C PRO A 77 -11.35 11.85 3.11
N VAL A 78 -11.05 10.55 3.18
CA VAL A 78 -11.85 9.57 3.94
C VAL A 78 -11.24 9.28 5.30
N LEU A 79 -9.91 9.13 5.37
CA LEU A 79 -9.20 8.75 6.60
C LEU A 79 -8.79 9.92 7.49
N GLY A 80 -8.62 11.12 6.92
CA GLY A 80 -8.04 12.26 7.63
C GLY A 80 -6.55 12.08 7.96
N ALA A 81 -5.92 13.11 8.55
CA ALA A 81 -4.48 13.11 8.81
C ALA A 81 -4.02 11.96 9.73
N GLY A 82 -4.67 11.79 10.88
CA GLY A 82 -4.26 10.77 11.86
C GLY A 82 -4.51 9.35 11.38
N GLY A 83 -5.65 9.12 10.72
CA GLY A 83 -5.95 7.82 10.11
C GLY A 83 -4.94 7.47 9.02
N MET A 84 -4.55 8.46 8.22
CA MET A 84 -3.59 8.28 7.14
C MET A 84 -2.19 7.88 7.66
N TYR A 85 -1.65 8.56 8.67
CA TYR A 85 -0.36 8.18 9.26
C TYR A 85 -0.39 6.75 9.79
N LEU A 86 -1.44 6.39 10.53
CA LEU A 86 -1.55 5.07 11.14
C LEU A 86 -1.77 3.96 10.10
N ALA A 87 -2.61 4.21 9.09
CA ALA A 87 -2.88 3.25 8.01
C ALA A 87 -1.65 3.03 7.12
N SER A 88 -0.85 4.06 6.87
CA SER A 88 0.40 3.94 6.10
C SER A 88 1.45 3.11 6.83
N ILE A 89 1.61 3.27 8.16
CA ILE A 89 2.56 2.46 8.95
C ILE A 89 2.10 1.00 9.05
N THR A 90 0.80 0.79 9.31
CA THR A 90 0.25 -0.54 9.57
C THR A 90 -0.09 -1.33 8.31
N GLY A 91 -0.13 -0.66 7.16
CA GLY A 91 -0.28 -1.26 5.84
C GLY A 91 -1.70 -1.69 5.46
N ASN A 92 -1.80 -2.18 4.22
CA ASN A 92 -3.02 -2.70 3.58
C ASN A 92 -4.24 -1.75 3.66
N ILE A 93 -4.03 -0.49 3.27
CA ILE A 93 -5.05 0.57 3.33
C ILE A 93 -6.30 0.14 2.56
N LEU A 94 -6.15 -0.28 1.31
CA LEU A 94 -7.26 -0.58 0.41
C LEU A 94 -8.13 -1.75 0.86
N ASN A 95 -7.54 -2.85 1.30
CA ASN A 95 -8.30 -4.09 1.52
C ASN A 95 -8.78 -4.24 2.97
N MET A 96 -8.07 -3.65 3.94
CA MET A 96 -8.42 -3.79 5.36
C MET A 96 -8.80 -2.48 6.01
N LYS A 97 -8.03 -1.40 5.84
CA LYS A 97 -8.24 -0.19 6.64
C LYS A 97 -9.39 0.67 6.12
N LEU A 98 -9.43 0.92 4.82
CA LEU A 98 -10.47 1.71 4.16
C LEU A 98 -11.88 1.15 4.39
N PRO A 99 -12.16 -0.16 4.17
CA PRO A 99 -13.51 -0.69 4.43
C PRO A 99 -13.89 -0.64 5.91
N VAL A 100 -12.93 -0.85 6.83
CA VAL A 100 -13.18 -0.73 8.28
C VAL A 100 -13.53 0.70 8.66
N VAL A 101 -12.81 1.70 8.13
CA VAL A 101 -13.11 3.13 8.34
C VAL A 101 -14.49 3.48 7.80
N VAL A 102 -14.78 3.14 6.54
CA VAL A 102 -16.06 3.45 5.90
C VAL A 102 -17.23 2.79 6.64
N SER A 103 -17.06 1.54 7.07
CA SER A 103 -18.08 0.84 7.86
C SER A 103 -18.28 1.48 9.23
N SER A 104 -17.18 1.82 9.91
CA SER A 104 -17.21 2.45 11.24
C SER A 104 -17.85 3.83 11.22
N GLN A 105 -17.51 4.66 10.23
CA GLN A 105 -18.12 5.98 10.03
C GLN A 105 -19.63 5.87 9.76
N LYS A 106 -20.05 4.89 8.95
CA LYS A 106 -21.48 4.62 8.69
C LYS A 106 -22.22 4.18 9.95
N ILE A 107 -21.66 3.26 10.73
CA ILE A 107 -22.27 2.78 11.98
C ILE A 107 -22.37 3.91 13.00
N ALA A 108 -21.35 4.76 13.09
CA ALA A 108 -21.33 5.92 13.98
C ALA A 108 -22.17 7.11 13.47
N GLY A 109 -22.70 7.05 12.24
CA GLY A 109 -23.47 8.14 11.63
C GLY A 109 -22.67 9.42 11.42
N VAL A 110 -21.35 9.31 11.18
CA VAL A 110 -20.46 10.46 10.96
C VAL A 110 -20.01 10.56 9.51
N GLU A 111 -19.91 11.78 9.00
CA GLU A 111 -19.47 12.02 7.62
C GLU A 111 -17.94 12.05 7.50
N PRO A 112 -17.36 11.46 6.44
CA PRO A 112 -15.93 11.56 6.16
C PRO A 112 -15.48 13.01 5.95
N GLY A 113 -14.26 13.35 6.38
CA GLY A 113 -13.72 14.70 6.29
C GLY A 113 -14.26 15.69 7.33
N THR A 114 -15.10 15.22 8.26
CA THR A 114 -15.45 15.97 9.48
C THR A 114 -14.50 15.61 10.62
N GLU A 115 -14.33 16.49 11.60
CA GLU A 115 -13.46 16.23 12.77
C GLU A 115 -13.87 14.95 13.53
N LYS A 116 -15.18 14.69 13.66
CA LYS A 116 -15.70 13.44 14.24
C LYS A 116 -15.40 12.23 13.36
N GLY A 117 -15.47 12.40 12.05
CA GLY A 117 -15.10 11.38 11.06
C GLY A 117 -13.61 11.01 11.14
N ASP A 118 -12.74 11.99 11.29
CA ASP A 118 -11.28 11.80 11.45
C ASP A 118 -10.94 11.04 12.74
N ILE A 119 -11.58 11.42 13.86
CA ILE A 119 -11.41 10.71 15.14
C ILE A 119 -11.88 9.26 15.02
N MET A 120 -13.04 9.03 14.38
CA MET A 120 -13.56 7.68 14.16
C MET A 120 -12.61 6.86 13.28
N SER A 121 -12.03 7.47 12.24
CA SER A 121 -11.03 6.82 11.39
C SER A 121 -9.82 6.36 12.19
N ILE A 122 -9.25 7.21 13.05
CA ILE A 122 -8.08 6.87 13.88
C ILE A 122 -8.39 5.67 14.78
N ILE A 123 -9.54 5.68 15.46
CA ILE A 123 -9.95 4.60 16.36
C ILE A 123 -10.16 3.30 15.58
N ALA A 124 -10.88 3.35 14.47
CA ALA A 124 -11.17 2.19 13.63
C ALA A 124 -9.90 1.53 13.09
N ILE A 125 -8.95 2.33 12.63
CA ILE A 125 -7.65 1.85 12.13
C ILE A 125 -6.81 1.29 13.26
N GLY A 126 -6.79 1.95 14.42
CA GLY A 126 -6.08 1.48 15.61
C GLY A 126 -6.56 0.09 16.05
N ILE A 127 -7.87 -0.10 16.18
CA ILE A 127 -8.46 -1.40 16.53
C ILE A 127 -8.16 -2.43 15.45
N SER A 128 -8.33 -2.08 14.16
CA SER A 128 -7.99 -2.98 13.05
C SER A 128 -6.55 -3.44 13.12
N SER A 129 -5.61 -2.54 13.41
CA SER A 129 -4.18 -2.85 13.48
C SER A 129 -3.83 -3.70 14.69
N LEU A 130 -4.43 -3.44 15.86
CA LEU A 130 -4.26 -4.30 17.04
C LEU A 130 -4.78 -5.71 16.77
N THR A 131 -5.96 -5.84 16.17
CA THR A 131 -6.51 -7.15 15.77
C THR A 131 -5.59 -7.87 14.79
N THR A 132 -5.03 -7.16 13.80
CA THR A 132 -4.04 -7.74 12.89
C THR A 132 -2.82 -8.25 13.65
N ILE A 133 -2.26 -7.46 14.58
CA ILE A 133 -1.09 -7.87 15.36
C ILE A 133 -1.39 -9.12 16.19
N VAL A 134 -2.54 -9.18 16.87
CA VAL A 134 -2.94 -10.35 17.66
C VAL A 134 -3.06 -11.59 16.77
N ILE A 135 -3.72 -11.48 15.62
CA ILE A 135 -3.85 -12.58 14.66
C ILE A 135 -2.49 -13.03 14.15
N LEU A 136 -1.58 -12.10 13.85
CA LEU A 136 -0.23 -12.44 13.37
C LEU A 136 0.60 -13.13 14.45
N ILE A 137 0.53 -12.70 15.71
CA ILE A 137 1.22 -13.35 16.83
C ILE A 137 0.70 -14.77 17.03
N LEU A 138 -0.62 -14.93 17.08
CA LEU A 138 -1.26 -16.25 17.22
C LEU A 138 -0.93 -17.14 16.02
N GLY A 139 -1.05 -16.59 14.80
CA GLY A 139 -0.70 -17.29 13.57
C GLY A 139 0.75 -17.76 13.59
N ASN A 140 1.70 -16.87 13.86
CA ASN A 140 3.12 -17.24 13.90
C ASN A 140 3.43 -18.31 14.96
N PHE A 141 2.84 -18.20 16.16
CA PHE A 141 3.03 -19.18 17.22
C PHE A 141 2.44 -20.56 16.87
N LEU A 142 1.24 -20.58 16.28
CA LEU A 142 0.54 -21.80 15.87
C LEU A 142 1.18 -22.46 14.63
N ILE A 143 1.64 -21.65 13.67
CA ILE A 143 2.21 -22.12 12.41
C ILE A 143 3.50 -22.91 12.64
N GLY A 144 4.42 -22.36 13.44
CA GLY A 144 5.77 -22.93 13.61
C GLY A 144 5.82 -24.30 14.29
N THR A 145 4.83 -24.64 15.12
CA THR A 145 4.82 -25.90 15.89
C THR A 145 3.85 -26.94 15.37
N TRP A 146 2.69 -26.55 14.85
CA TRP A 146 1.63 -27.50 14.49
C TRP A 146 1.29 -27.51 12.99
N LEU A 147 1.45 -26.38 12.30
CA LEU A 147 0.92 -26.24 10.94
C LEU A 147 1.91 -26.64 9.87
N ILE A 148 3.22 -26.41 10.04
CA ILE A 148 4.27 -26.81 9.07
C ILE A 148 4.12 -28.27 8.60
N PRO A 149 4.01 -29.28 9.47
CA PRO A 149 3.86 -30.68 9.02
C PRO A 149 2.55 -30.95 8.25
N ILE A 150 1.51 -30.13 8.44
CA ILE A 150 0.26 -30.23 7.68
C ILE A 150 0.41 -29.53 6.32
N LEU A 151 1.06 -28.37 6.29
CA LEU A 151 1.32 -27.56 5.09
C LEU A 151 2.22 -28.30 4.09
N GLU A 152 3.19 -29.07 4.60
CA GLU A 152 4.12 -29.88 3.79
C GLU A 152 3.53 -31.22 3.31
N SER A 153 2.26 -31.51 3.62
CA SER A 153 1.60 -32.71 3.10
C SER A 153 1.55 -32.72 1.58
N ASP A 154 1.71 -33.91 0.97
CA ASP A 154 1.77 -34.06 -0.49
C ASP A 154 0.52 -33.54 -1.23
N ALA A 155 -0.63 -33.49 -0.52
CA ALA A 155 -1.87 -32.93 -1.07
C ALA A 155 -1.85 -31.39 -1.18
N LEU A 156 -1.14 -30.69 -0.28
CA LEU A 156 -1.13 -29.23 -0.20
C LEU A 156 0.13 -28.61 -0.83
N LYS A 157 1.21 -29.36 -0.92
CA LYS A 157 2.51 -28.94 -1.47
C LYS A 157 2.41 -28.22 -2.83
N PRO A 158 1.66 -28.71 -3.84
CA PRO A 158 1.55 -28.00 -5.12
C PRO A 158 0.88 -26.62 -5.01
N GLY A 159 -0.03 -26.45 -4.04
CA GLY A 159 -0.68 -25.16 -3.78
C GLY A 159 0.28 -24.16 -3.15
N PHE A 160 1.08 -24.61 -2.19
CA PHE A 160 2.10 -23.77 -1.52
C PHE A 160 3.28 -23.43 -2.44
N ASP A 161 3.70 -24.34 -3.32
CA ASP A 161 4.73 -24.07 -4.32
C ASP A 161 4.32 -22.94 -5.28
N ASN A 162 3.01 -22.75 -5.49
CA ASN A 162 2.44 -21.71 -6.35
C ASN A 162 1.90 -20.49 -5.58
N ILE A 163 2.28 -20.32 -4.30
CA ILE A 163 1.74 -19.25 -3.47
C ILE A 163 2.18 -17.87 -3.97
N ILE A 164 3.41 -17.72 -4.46
CA ILE A 164 3.92 -16.43 -4.98
C ILE A 164 3.14 -15.99 -6.22
N PRO A 165 2.99 -16.82 -7.28
CA PRO A 165 2.12 -16.50 -8.41
C PRO A 165 0.66 -16.20 -8.01
N ALA A 166 0.10 -16.97 -7.08
CA ALA A 166 -1.27 -16.77 -6.61
C ALA A 166 -1.44 -15.42 -5.90
N LEU A 167 -0.49 -15.04 -5.04
CA LEU A 167 -0.47 -13.74 -4.35
C LEU A 167 -0.33 -12.59 -5.34
N MET A 168 0.58 -12.69 -6.31
CA MET A 168 0.75 -11.66 -7.34
C MET A 168 -0.50 -11.53 -8.20
N GLY A 169 -1.15 -12.63 -8.57
CA GLY A 169 -2.43 -12.64 -9.28
C GLY A 169 -3.54 -11.97 -8.48
N ALA A 170 -3.68 -12.32 -7.20
CA ALA A 170 -4.70 -11.75 -6.31
C ALA A 170 -4.54 -10.22 -6.13
N LEU A 171 -3.31 -9.70 -6.15
CA LEU A 171 -3.07 -8.26 -6.07
C LEU A 171 -3.32 -7.54 -7.41
N THR A 172 -2.96 -8.17 -8.53
CA THR A 172 -2.98 -7.52 -9.85
C THR A 172 -4.36 -7.58 -10.53
N ILE A 173 -5.07 -8.70 -10.44
CA ILE A 173 -6.35 -8.90 -11.15
C ILE A 173 -7.43 -7.90 -10.72
N PRO A 174 -7.67 -7.63 -9.42
CA PRO A 174 -8.66 -6.63 -9.01
C PRO A 174 -8.36 -5.22 -9.55
N GLN A 175 -7.08 -4.85 -9.64
CA GLN A 175 -6.66 -3.56 -10.19
C GLN A 175 -6.91 -3.45 -11.70
N ILE A 176 -6.69 -4.55 -12.44
CA ILE A 176 -6.99 -4.63 -13.87
C ILE A 176 -8.49 -4.57 -14.11
N VAL A 177 -9.28 -5.38 -13.38
CA VAL A 177 -10.73 -5.47 -13.56
C VAL A 177 -11.41 -4.13 -13.24
N ARG A 178 -11.02 -3.47 -12.14
CA ARG A 178 -11.58 -2.17 -11.74
C ARG A 178 -11.37 -1.08 -12.80
N ASN A 179 -10.27 -1.13 -13.55
CA ASN A 179 -9.89 -0.12 -14.53
C ASN A 179 -9.61 -0.70 -15.92
N PHE A 180 -10.39 -1.70 -16.35
CA PHE A 180 -10.11 -2.51 -17.54
C PHE A 180 -9.76 -1.69 -18.80
N ARG A 181 -10.52 -0.62 -19.07
CA ARG A 181 -10.32 0.25 -20.26
C ARG A 181 -9.02 1.06 -20.25
N LYS A 182 -8.42 1.26 -19.08
CA LYS A 182 -7.16 2.00 -18.89
C LYS A 182 -5.98 1.04 -18.73
N SER A 183 -6.20 -0.11 -18.08
CA SER A 183 -5.16 -1.11 -17.82
C SER A 183 -4.87 -2.05 -18.99
N ILE A 184 -5.80 -2.25 -19.93
CA ILE A 184 -5.60 -3.20 -21.05
C ILE A 184 -4.39 -2.86 -21.93
N PHE A 185 -4.20 -1.58 -22.25
CA PHE A 185 -3.08 -1.13 -23.10
C PHE A 185 -1.71 -1.41 -22.47
N PRO A 186 -1.43 -0.95 -21.24
CA PRO A 186 -0.16 -1.24 -20.58
C PRO A 186 0.07 -2.74 -20.32
N VAL A 187 -0.98 -3.51 -20.03
CA VAL A 187 -0.87 -4.96 -19.86
C VAL A 187 -0.52 -5.67 -21.17
N CYS A 188 -1.22 -5.36 -22.27
CA CYS A 188 -0.89 -5.93 -23.58
C CYS A 188 0.51 -5.53 -24.04
N PHE A 189 0.93 -4.29 -23.80
CA PHE A 189 2.27 -3.83 -24.12
C PHE A 189 3.35 -4.61 -23.36
N ALA A 190 3.17 -4.80 -22.04
CA ALA A 190 4.09 -5.61 -21.24
C ALA A 190 4.14 -7.07 -21.71
N LEU A 191 2.98 -7.67 -22.03
CA LEU A 191 2.90 -9.05 -22.53
C LEU A 191 3.61 -9.23 -23.88
N ILE A 192 3.41 -8.30 -24.82
CA ILE A 192 4.07 -8.35 -26.12
C ILE A 192 5.59 -8.24 -25.95
N LEU A 193 6.07 -7.33 -25.11
CA LEU A 193 7.50 -7.21 -24.81
C LEU A 193 8.05 -8.47 -24.13
N PHE A 194 7.28 -9.10 -23.24
CA PHE A 194 7.69 -10.35 -22.58
C PHE A 194 7.89 -11.47 -23.61
N LEU A 195 6.95 -11.60 -24.54
CA LEU A 195 7.02 -12.59 -25.62
C LEU A 195 8.19 -12.34 -26.59
N ILE A 196 8.61 -11.08 -26.79
CA ILE A 196 9.73 -10.72 -27.66
C ILE A 196 11.08 -10.90 -26.98
N LEU A 197 11.21 -10.47 -25.72
CA LEU A 197 12.48 -10.52 -24.96
C LEU A 197 12.78 -11.94 -24.46
N GLY A 198 11.74 -12.73 -24.22
CA GLY A 198 11.83 -14.06 -23.62
C GLY A 198 12.17 -14.02 -22.12
N PRO A 199 12.02 -15.16 -21.42
CA PRO A 199 12.17 -15.22 -19.96
C PRO A 199 13.57 -14.85 -19.46
N GLU A 200 14.62 -15.16 -20.23
CA GLU A 200 16.01 -14.97 -19.80
C GLU A 200 16.45 -13.50 -19.79
N LYS A 201 15.95 -12.68 -20.72
CA LYS A 201 16.32 -11.26 -20.82
C LYS A 201 15.38 -10.36 -20.02
N TRP A 202 14.21 -10.87 -19.63
CA TRP A 202 13.19 -10.10 -18.93
C TRP A 202 13.68 -9.47 -17.61
N PRO A 203 14.33 -10.19 -16.68
CA PRO A 203 14.75 -9.61 -15.40
C PRO A 203 15.69 -8.42 -15.56
N ASN A 204 16.58 -8.45 -16.56
CA ASN A 204 17.55 -7.40 -16.82
C ASN A 204 16.92 -6.11 -17.34
N PHE A 205 15.81 -6.21 -18.09
CA PHE A 205 15.12 -5.07 -18.67
C PHE A 205 13.84 -4.68 -17.91
N GLN A 206 13.42 -5.47 -16.93
CA GLN A 206 12.15 -5.31 -16.22
C GLN A 206 11.96 -3.90 -15.66
N SER A 207 12.97 -3.33 -14.99
CA SER A 207 12.89 -1.99 -14.40
C SER A 207 12.69 -0.90 -15.45
N TYR A 208 13.39 -0.99 -16.59
CA TYR A 208 13.25 -0.03 -17.70
C TYR A 208 11.88 -0.13 -18.37
N ILE A 209 11.40 -1.37 -18.58
CA ILE A 209 10.10 -1.64 -19.18
C ILE A 209 8.97 -1.10 -18.29
N LEU A 210 9.08 -1.25 -16.97
CA LEU A 210 8.12 -0.72 -16.00
C LEU A 210 8.01 0.81 -16.06
N ILE A 211 9.14 1.52 -16.07
CA ILE A 211 9.15 2.99 -16.18
C ILE A 211 8.50 3.45 -17.49
N LEU A 212 8.84 2.78 -18.60
CA LEU A 212 8.28 3.09 -19.92
C LEU A 212 6.78 2.82 -19.97
N ASN A 213 6.33 1.73 -19.33
CA ASN A 213 4.92 1.35 -19.23
C ASN A 213 4.11 2.35 -18.37
N MET A 214 4.68 2.84 -17.26
CA MET A 214 4.11 3.94 -16.49
C MET A 214 3.94 5.21 -17.33
N GLY A 215 4.97 5.61 -18.08
CA GLY A 215 4.91 6.77 -18.97
C GLY A 215 3.81 6.66 -20.02
N ILE A 216 3.67 5.50 -20.66
CA ILE A 216 2.58 5.21 -21.61
C ILE A 216 1.22 5.32 -20.92
N THR A 217 1.08 4.77 -19.72
CA THR A 217 -0.17 4.79 -18.96
C THR A 217 -0.61 6.21 -18.63
N VAL A 218 0.31 7.04 -18.13
CA VAL A 218 0.05 8.45 -17.82
C VAL A 218 -0.28 9.23 -19.09
N GLY A 219 0.48 9.04 -20.17
CA GLY A 219 0.23 9.70 -21.46
C GLY A 219 -1.13 9.35 -22.05
N LEU A 220 -1.52 8.08 -22.02
CA LEU A 220 -2.85 7.62 -22.48
C LEU A 220 -3.97 8.14 -21.60
N ALA A 221 -3.77 8.20 -20.28
CA ALA A 221 -4.74 8.77 -19.35
C ALA A 221 -4.95 10.26 -19.60
N TYR A 222 -3.86 11.03 -19.80
CA TYR A 222 -3.91 12.45 -20.13
C TYR A 222 -4.59 12.72 -21.47
N TRP A 223 -4.25 11.93 -22.50
CA TRP A 223 -4.89 12.06 -23.82
C TRP A 223 -6.39 11.77 -23.77
N LYS A 224 -6.83 10.72 -23.05
CA LYS A 224 -8.25 10.45 -22.82
C LYS A 224 -8.94 11.55 -22.03
N TYR A 225 -8.29 12.11 -21.01
CA TYR A 225 -8.82 13.23 -20.23
C TYR A 225 -9.07 14.45 -21.13
N LYS A 226 -8.07 14.88 -21.92
CA LYS A 226 -8.18 16.01 -22.85
C LYS A 226 -9.27 15.81 -23.90
N ARG A 227 -9.42 14.58 -24.40
CA ARG A 227 -10.46 14.24 -25.39
C ARG A 227 -11.88 14.20 -24.79
N SER A 228 -12.01 13.86 -23.51
CA SER A 228 -13.28 13.92 -22.77
C SER A 228 -13.66 15.35 -22.41
N HIS A 229 -12.68 16.18 -22.00
CA HIS A 229 -12.89 17.60 -21.70
C HIS A 229 -13.35 18.36 -22.96
N ASN A 230 -12.71 18.13 -24.12
CA ASN A 230 -13.13 18.75 -25.39
C ASN A 230 -14.49 18.29 -25.92
N ARG A 231 -15.09 17.21 -25.38
CA ARG A 231 -16.43 16.73 -25.74
C ARG A 231 -17.55 17.29 -24.87
N GLN A 232 -17.24 17.89 -23.71
CA GLN A 232 -18.23 18.53 -22.85
C GLN A 232 -18.44 20.03 -23.13
N TYR A 233 -17.63 20.60 -24.03
CA TYR A 233 -17.74 21.99 -24.52
C TYR A 233 -18.14 22.07 -26.01
N LYS A 234 -18.72 21.00 -26.56
CA LYS A 234 -19.38 20.95 -27.86
C LYS A 234 -20.80 20.45 -27.66
#